data_AF-A0A7V6QLE6-F1
#
_entry.id   AF-A0A7V6QLE6-F1
#
_cell.length_a   1.000
_cell.length_b   1.000
_cell.length_c   1.000
_cell.angle_alpha   90.00
_cell.angle_beta   90.00
_cell.angle_gamma   90.00
#
_symmetry.space_group_name_H-M   'P 1'
#
loop_
_entity.id
_entity.type
_entity.pdbx_description
1 polymer ?
#
loop_
_entity_poly.entity_id
_entity_poly.type
_entity_poly.pdbx_seq_one_letter_code
_entity_poly.pdbx_strand_id
1 'polypeptide(L)'
;MKNKRIITALTAVMLSTTTVGVVAVSANDDITGHYFEKEMRSLESLQIMNGDGQGNFLPNQPVTRAQFAAFLNRSLKLPAANTITFTDTVNHPLGAEVHNAAAAGYINGVGDGKFFPNRTLTREEIALMVSRVLTSNGLNESPAQTPSFKDAKDIKYMEAIQPIFAYGIMDGYDDNTFRPKEGVTRAQTAAVIYKMYNLLEKEEQEKQQAALEKQKAELKKQKREEQSKEQAGNNVGADKDKIDTSKDNIVIATKLINVYEDGMKRVRTYVNVGTEMKFLELIGNNVEVELAGVVGYVNKADVKIVPEDEVESRTHYKVSAGYLRHYITENGALGSYIFGPAPKFLKEGEKDYSFDGKTFTRGSYFQYFNYLPLLSKTSYSAEDLDDYVRSQKSTSPLIGLGEVFKQAEKETGVNALYLLAHAIHESAWGTSKIAADKFNLYGIKAIDADAYNNAMQFTSFEECILYAANYVKKNYLTPGDGSFYNGSFLGHKGVGVNLFYASDPYWGQKVAGRMYVIDEYLGKDDWNNYKIALSKVPSLNVRSGPSTSDKLIYEHRYAGVGMIVLEEIKRKDGTWYKIKSDHPDYEEGYIYANGERGNLAEIIN
;
A
#
# COMPACT_ATOMS: atom_id res chain seq x y z
N MET A 1 -7.10 11.82 57.87
CA MET A 1 -6.96 10.37 58.10
C MET A 1 -6.41 9.73 56.84
N LYS A 2 -5.49 8.79 57.07
CA LYS A 2 -4.53 8.13 56.16
C LYS A 2 -4.97 7.84 54.72
N ASN A 3 -4.18 8.37 53.79
CA ASN A 3 -3.89 7.85 52.46
C ASN A 3 -3.52 6.35 52.50
N LYS A 4 -4.05 5.56 51.56
CA LYS A 4 -3.37 4.34 51.08
C LYS A 4 -3.46 4.27 49.56
N ARG A 5 -2.37 4.69 48.92
CA ARG A 5 -2.00 4.33 47.56
C ARG A 5 -1.65 2.84 47.56
N ILE A 6 -2.35 2.04 46.78
CA ILE A 6 -1.92 0.67 46.48
C ILE A 6 -1.05 0.79 45.23
N ILE A 7 0.26 0.80 45.46
CA ILE A 7 1.28 0.62 44.43
C ILE A 7 1.39 -0.90 44.24
N THR A 8 0.85 -1.41 43.14
CA THR A 8 1.14 -2.78 42.70
C THR A 8 2.53 -2.74 42.05
N ALA A 9 3.51 -3.28 42.75
CA ALA A 9 4.87 -3.43 42.27
C ALA A 9 4.90 -4.39 41.07
N LEU A 10 5.17 -3.86 39.87
CA LEU A 10 5.67 -4.70 38.78
C LEU A 10 7.15 -4.98 39.08
N THR A 11 7.43 -6.17 39.56
CA THR A 11 8.78 -6.75 39.56
C THR A 11 9.30 -6.77 38.13
N ALA A 12 10.26 -5.90 37.83
CA ALA A 12 11.06 -5.97 36.62
C ALA A 12 11.92 -7.25 36.69
N VAL A 13 11.49 -8.28 35.98
CA VAL A 13 12.36 -9.41 35.65
C VAL A 13 13.39 -8.87 34.65
N MET A 14 14.61 -8.59 35.11
CA MET A 14 15.76 -8.42 34.23
C MET A 14 15.99 -9.75 33.51
N LEU A 15 15.45 -9.88 32.30
CA LEU A 15 15.87 -10.92 31.37
C LEU A 15 17.26 -10.50 30.84
N SER A 16 18.30 -11.07 31.42
CA SER A 16 19.65 -11.00 30.85
C SER A 16 19.61 -11.73 29.50
N THR A 17 19.58 -10.99 28.41
CA THR A 17 19.71 -11.56 27.07
C THR A 17 21.17 -11.93 26.85
N THR A 18 21.55 -13.14 27.25
CA THR A 18 22.65 -13.83 26.58
C THR A 18 22.19 -14.06 25.15
N THR A 19 22.86 -13.42 24.19
CA THR A 19 22.70 -13.74 22.77
C THR A 19 23.18 -15.16 22.56
N VAL A 20 22.27 -16.13 22.64
CA VAL A 20 22.48 -17.43 22.01
C VAL A 20 22.35 -17.13 20.52
N GLY A 21 23.47 -17.16 19.81
CA GLY A 21 23.42 -17.15 18.36
C GLY A 21 22.51 -18.29 17.91
N VAL A 22 21.41 -17.96 17.25
CA VAL A 22 20.62 -18.96 16.55
C VAL A 22 21.50 -19.41 15.39
N VAL A 23 22.29 -20.45 15.62
CA VAL A 23 22.82 -21.25 14.53
C VAL A 23 21.58 -21.86 13.90
N ALA A 24 21.27 -21.44 12.66
CA ALA A 24 20.30 -22.16 11.85
C ALA A 24 20.86 -23.57 11.65
N VAL A 25 20.41 -24.50 12.49
CA VAL A 25 20.57 -25.92 12.23
C VAL A 25 19.73 -26.17 10.99
N SER A 26 20.39 -26.39 9.85
CA SER A 26 19.77 -27.12 8.74
C SER A 26 19.34 -28.45 9.33
N ALA A 27 18.04 -28.59 9.59
CA ALA A 27 17.47 -29.89 9.87
C ALA A 27 17.63 -30.71 8.60
N ASN A 28 18.23 -31.90 8.70
CA ASN A 28 18.35 -32.85 7.59
C ASN A 28 17.00 -33.58 7.43
N ASP A 29 15.91 -32.82 7.37
CA ASP A 29 14.53 -33.32 7.26
C ASP A 29 14.06 -33.34 5.81
N ASP A 30 12.98 -34.09 5.54
CA ASP A 30 12.47 -34.33 4.19
C ASP A 30 11.66 -33.16 3.60
N ILE A 31 11.61 -32.01 4.29
CA ILE A 31 10.94 -30.79 3.83
C ILE A 31 11.89 -29.63 3.53
N THR A 32 13.17 -29.73 3.92
CA THR A 32 14.18 -28.70 3.60
C THR A 32 14.36 -28.57 2.08
N GLY A 33 14.13 -27.38 1.53
CA GLY A 33 14.15 -27.10 0.09
C GLY A 33 12.88 -27.53 -0.66
N HIS A 34 11.86 -28.03 0.03
CA HIS A 34 10.60 -28.42 -0.58
C HIS A 34 9.73 -27.19 -0.91
N TYR A 35 8.97 -27.23 -2.01
CA TYR A 35 8.16 -26.10 -2.48
C TYR A 35 7.18 -25.55 -1.42
N PHE A 36 6.63 -26.43 -0.56
CA PHE A 36 5.73 -26.08 0.55
C PHE A 36 6.39 -26.09 1.93
N GLU A 37 7.73 -25.95 2.00
CA GLU A 37 8.48 -25.98 3.25
C GLU A 37 7.94 -24.96 4.27
N LYS A 38 7.70 -23.72 3.82
CA LYS A 38 7.21 -22.63 4.67
C LYS A 38 5.90 -22.98 5.36
N GLU A 39 4.93 -23.48 4.61
CA GLU A 39 3.60 -23.83 5.11
C GLU A 39 3.68 -25.01 6.08
N MET A 40 4.48 -26.03 5.75
CA MET A 40 4.68 -27.18 6.62
C MET A 40 5.35 -26.82 7.95
N ARG A 41 6.44 -26.04 7.93
CA ARG A 41 7.11 -25.55 9.15
C ARG A 41 6.20 -24.65 9.98
N SER A 42 5.40 -23.81 9.33
CA SER A 42 4.43 -22.96 10.04
C SER A 42 3.39 -23.79 10.77
N LEU A 43 2.81 -24.80 10.12
CA LEU A 43 1.83 -25.69 10.76
C LEU A 43 2.43 -26.60 11.82
N GLU A 44 3.71 -26.98 11.69
CA GLU A 44 4.44 -27.68 12.75
C GLU A 44 4.61 -26.78 13.98
N SER A 45 5.04 -25.53 13.80
CA SER A 45 5.23 -24.58 14.90
C SER A 45 3.92 -24.31 15.67
N LEU A 46 2.79 -24.43 14.99
CA LEU A 46 1.44 -24.33 15.54
C LEU A 46 0.91 -25.67 16.10
N GLN A 47 1.71 -26.74 16.01
CA GLN A 47 1.37 -28.12 16.40
C GLN A 47 0.14 -28.69 15.67
N ILE A 48 -0.17 -28.15 14.49
CA ILE A 48 -1.28 -28.59 13.64
C ILE A 48 -0.87 -29.82 12.84
N MET A 49 0.29 -29.74 12.18
CA MET A 49 0.86 -30.82 11.37
C MET A 49 2.21 -31.24 11.91
N ASN A 50 2.25 -32.39 12.59
CA ASN A 50 3.48 -32.95 13.14
C ASN A 50 4.09 -33.98 12.18
N GLY A 51 5.41 -34.16 12.23
CA GLY A 51 6.10 -35.27 11.57
C GLY A 51 5.81 -36.63 12.23
N ASP A 52 6.51 -37.66 11.77
CA ASP A 52 6.43 -39.04 12.27
C ASP A 52 7.09 -39.25 13.65
N GLY A 53 7.65 -38.19 14.23
CA GLY A 53 8.40 -38.24 15.50
C GLY A 53 9.86 -38.70 15.35
N GLN A 54 10.31 -38.97 14.12
CA GLN A 54 11.67 -39.40 13.77
C GLN A 54 12.40 -38.37 12.90
N GLY A 55 11.78 -37.21 12.67
CA GLY A 55 12.32 -36.10 11.89
C GLY A 55 11.81 -36.01 10.46
N ASN A 56 10.85 -36.85 10.04
CA ASN A 56 10.25 -36.77 8.70
C ASN A 56 8.82 -36.25 8.77
N PHE A 57 8.45 -35.42 7.80
CA PHE A 57 7.11 -34.87 7.64
C PHE A 57 6.32 -35.54 6.52
N LEU A 58 6.97 -36.34 5.68
CA LEU A 58 6.38 -37.14 4.61
C LEU A 58 5.57 -36.28 3.61
N PRO A 59 6.17 -35.23 3.01
CA PRO A 59 5.44 -34.21 2.24
C PRO A 59 4.66 -34.77 1.05
N ASN A 60 5.15 -35.85 0.44
CA ASN A 60 4.57 -36.43 -0.78
C ASN A 60 3.54 -37.55 -0.51
N GLN A 61 3.32 -37.93 0.75
CA GLN A 61 2.32 -38.95 1.08
C GLN A 61 0.90 -38.39 0.96
N PRO A 62 -0.08 -39.19 0.48
CA PRO A 62 -1.47 -38.76 0.45
C PRO A 62 -2.04 -38.65 1.86
N VAL A 63 -3.00 -37.74 2.05
CA VAL A 63 -3.64 -37.50 3.35
C VAL A 63 -4.92 -38.32 3.48
N THR A 64 -5.06 -39.02 4.61
CA THR A 64 -6.29 -39.74 4.97
C THR A 64 -7.36 -38.81 5.52
N ARG A 65 -8.62 -39.25 5.45
CA ARG A 65 -9.77 -38.53 6.01
C ARG A 65 -9.60 -38.19 7.49
N ALA A 66 -9.10 -39.14 8.28
CA ALA A 66 -8.88 -38.92 9.71
C ALA A 66 -7.73 -37.95 9.97
N GLN A 67 -6.65 -37.98 9.19
CA GLN A 67 -5.56 -37.01 9.30
C GLN A 67 -6.03 -35.59 8.98
N PHE A 68 -6.83 -35.42 7.92
CA PHE A 68 -7.37 -34.11 7.57
C PHE A 68 -8.32 -33.58 8.66
N ALA A 69 -9.18 -34.43 9.21
CA ALA A 69 -10.04 -34.07 10.35
C ALA A 69 -9.21 -33.66 11.58
N ALA A 70 -8.09 -34.33 11.83
CA ALA A 70 -7.17 -33.95 12.90
C ALA A 70 -6.52 -32.58 12.66
N PHE A 71 -6.17 -32.23 11.42
CA PHE A 71 -5.67 -30.89 11.09
C PHE A 71 -6.73 -29.83 11.34
N LEU A 72 -7.98 -30.04 10.91
CA LEU A 72 -9.08 -29.11 11.19
C LEU A 72 -9.31 -28.96 12.70
N ASN A 73 -9.35 -30.08 13.43
CA ASN A 73 -9.54 -30.08 14.87
C ASN A 73 -8.49 -29.24 15.59
N ARG A 74 -7.21 -29.37 15.22
CA ARG A 74 -6.11 -28.60 15.83
C ARG A 74 -6.09 -27.15 15.39
N SER A 75 -6.27 -26.90 14.10
CA SER A 75 -6.29 -25.55 13.52
C SER A 75 -7.38 -24.69 14.15
N LEU A 76 -8.53 -25.28 14.43
CA LEU A 76 -9.72 -24.59 14.93
C LEU A 76 -9.94 -24.80 16.43
N LYS A 77 -9.05 -25.54 17.11
CA LYS A 77 -9.13 -25.88 18.54
C LYS A 77 -10.53 -26.38 18.96
N LEU A 78 -11.06 -27.34 18.20
CA LEU A 78 -12.45 -27.76 18.36
C LEU A 78 -12.70 -28.42 19.72
N PRO A 79 -13.87 -28.15 20.34
CA PRO A 79 -14.23 -28.76 21.60
C PRO A 79 -14.44 -30.26 21.44
N ALA A 80 -14.25 -30.99 22.54
CA ALA A 80 -14.53 -32.43 22.58
C ALA A 80 -16.01 -32.69 22.30
N ALA A 81 -16.29 -33.55 21.33
CA ALA A 81 -17.64 -34.01 21.04
C ALA A 81 -18.12 -35.00 22.11
N ASN A 82 -19.38 -34.90 22.50
CA ASN A 82 -20.01 -35.81 23.46
C ASN A 82 -20.72 -37.00 22.80
N THR A 83 -20.66 -37.10 21.47
CA THR A 83 -21.34 -38.14 20.70
C THR A 83 -20.38 -38.83 19.73
N ILE A 84 -20.44 -40.16 19.69
CA ILE A 84 -19.74 -40.98 18.70
C ILE A 84 -20.64 -41.07 17.46
N THR A 85 -20.27 -40.35 16.41
CA THR A 85 -21.06 -40.27 15.16
C THR A 85 -20.79 -41.44 14.21
N PHE A 86 -19.60 -42.06 14.28
CA PHE A 86 -19.16 -43.08 13.32
C PHE A 86 -18.61 -44.31 14.04
N THR A 87 -19.08 -45.49 13.64
CA THR A 87 -18.76 -46.75 14.33
C THR A 87 -17.36 -47.27 14.01
N ASP A 88 -16.80 -46.92 12.85
CA ASP A 88 -15.48 -47.33 12.38
C ASP A 88 -14.33 -46.44 12.88
N THR A 89 -14.62 -45.46 13.73
CA THR A 89 -13.61 -44.56 14.33
C THR A 89 -13.39 -44.81 15.81
N VAL A 90 -14.20 -45.67 16.45
CA VAL A 90 -14.17 -45.93 17.91
C VAL A 90 -12.78 -46.38 18.39
N ASN A 91 -12.11 -47.25 17.63
CA ASN A 91 -10.77 -47.75 17.95
C ASN A 91 -9.67 -47.09 17.11
N HIS A 92 -9.99 -46.01 16.40
CA HIS A 92 -9.02 -45.33 15.54
C HIS A 92 -8.23 -44.28 16.37
N PRO A 93 -6.90 -44.17 16.23
CA PRO A 93 -6.10 -43.23 17.03
C PRO A 93 -6.53 -41.77 16.92
N LEU A 94 -7.06 -41.37 15.76
CA LEU A 94 -7.60 -40.03 15.48
C LEU A 94 -9.13 -39.95 15.60
N GLY A 95 -9.76 -40.93 16.26
CA GLY A 95 -11.22 -41.03 16.36
C GLY A 95 -11.84 -39.81 17.05
N ALA A 96 -11.20 -39.33 18.11
CA ALA A 96 -11.65 -38.14 18.85
C ALA A 96 -11.70 -36.89 17.96
N GLU A 97 -10.63 -36.61 17.22
CA GLU A 97 -10.58 -35.46 16.32
C GLU A 97 -11.61 -35.55 15.18
N VAL A 98 -11.87 -36.76 14.69
CA VAL A 98 -12.95 -36.99 13.72
C VAL A 98 -14.31 -36.66 14.32
N HIS A 99 -14.60 -37.09 15.55
CA HIS A 99 -15.87 -36.78 16.20
C HIS A 99 -16.03 -35.27 16.46
N ASN A 100 -14.97 -34.58 16.88
CA ASN A 100 -14.98 -33.13 17.09
C ASN A 100 -15.28 -32.37 15.79
N ALA A 101 -14.56 -32.68 14.70
CA ALA A 101 -14.77 -32.03 13.41
C ALA A 101 -16.16 -32.34 12.81
N ALA A 102 -16.71 -33.53 13.08
CA ALA A 102 -18.07 -33.88 12.68
C ALA A 102 -19.14 -33.13 13.49
N ALA A 103 -18.96 -33.02 14.81
CA ALA A 103 -19.86 -32.26 15.68
C ALA A 103 -19.87 -30.76 15.34
N ALA A 104 -18.74 -30.22 14.89
CA ALA A 104 -18.63 -28.85 14.37
C ALA A 104 -19.20 -28.67 12.95
N GLY A 105 -19.64 -29.74 12.29
CA GLY A 105 -20.26 -29.69 10.95
C GLY A 105 -19.28 -29.61 9.77
N TYR A 106 -17.97 -29.73 10.00
CA TYR A 106 -16.97 -29.55 8.95
C TYR A 106 -16.76 -30.81 8.10
N ILE A 107 -17.04 -31.99 8.67
CA ILE A 107 -16.92 -33.27 7.97
C ILE A 107 -18.19 -34.11 8.10
N ASN A 108 -18.47 -34.92 7.08
CA ASN A 108 -19.60 -35.85 7.06
C ASN A 108 -19.12 -37.28 6.86
N GLY A 109 -19.91 -38.24 7.34
CA GLY A 109 -19.76 -39.65 7.03
C GLY A 109 -20.07 -39.98 5.57
N VAL A 110 -19.83 -41.22 5.20
CA VAL A 110 -20.06 -41.73 3.84
C VAL A 110 -21.37 -42.52 3.70
N GLY A 111 -22.14 -42.66 4.79
CA GLY A 111 -23.35 -43.49 4.88
C GLY A 111 -23.25 -44.53 6.00
N ASP A 112 -24.38 -45.13 6.40
CA ASP A 112 -24.47 -46.27 7.33
C ASP A 112 -23.68 -46.14 8.66
N GLY A 113 -23.55 -44.91 9.17
CA GLY A 113 -22.78 -44.63 10.38
C GLY A 113 -21.27 -44.89 10.23
N LYS A 114 -20.72 -44.75 9.02
CA LYS A 114 -19.30 -44.94 8.69
C LYS A 114 -18.62 -43.65 8.23
N PHE A 115 -17.31 -43.55 8.50
CA PHE A 115 -16.46 -42.43 8.10
C PHE A 115 -15.34 -42.81 7.13
N PHE A 116 -14.85 -44.05 7.18
CA PHE A 116 -13.66 -44.56 6.49
C PHE A 116 -12.39 -43.76 6.81
N PRO A 117 -11.90 -43.80 8.06
CA PRO A 117 -10.84 -42.93 8.54
C PRO A 117 -9.51 -43.05 7.78
N ASN A 118 -9.18 -44.25 7.28
CA ASN A 118 -7.94 -44.53 6.56
C ASN A 118 -8.03 -44.30 5.04
N ARG A 119 -9.20 -43.95 4.50
CA ARG A 119 -9.33 -43.63 3.06
C ARG A 119 -8.63 -42.30 2.79
N THR A 120 -7.86 -42.23 1.71
CA THR A 120 -7.27 -40.98 1.23
C THR A 120 -8.31 -40.05 0.62
N LEU A 121 -8.08 -38.74 0.76
CA LEU A 121 -8.96 -37.71 0.25
C LEU A 121 -8.59 -37.29 -1.17
N THR A 122 -9.61 -36.99 -1.98
CA THR A 122 -9.43 -36.30 -3.25
C THR A 122 -9.40 -34.79 -3.05
N ARG A 123 -8.92 -34.08 -4.08
CA ARG A 123 -8.81 -32.62 -4.08
C ARG A 123 -10.15 -31.91 -3.89
N GLU A 124 -11.22 -32.39 -4.52
CA GLU A 124 -12.55 -31.79 -4.34
C GLU A 124 -13.13 -32.05 -2.93
N GLU A 125 -12.76 -33.17 -2.29
CA GLU A 125 -13.23 -33.49 -0.95
C GLU A 125 -12.55 -32.61 0.10
N ILE A 126 -11.25 -32.34 -0.05
CA ILE A 126 -10.53 -31.34 0.77
C ILE A 126 -11.16 -29.96 0.59
N ALA A 127 -11.37 -29.53 -0.66
CA ALA A 127 -12.00 -28.23 -0.95
C ALA A 127 -13.39 -28.11 -0.29
N LEU A 128 -14.21 -29.16 -0.36
CA LEU A 128 -15.53 -29.19 0.27
C LEU A 128 -15.44 -29.06 1.80
N MET A 129 -14.53 -29.79 2.45
CA MET A 129 -14.38 -29.74 3.90
C MET A 129 -13.90 -28.36 4.38
N VAL A 130 -12.94 -27.76 3.68
CA VAL A 130 -12.48 -26.39 4.00
C VAL A 130 -13.59 -25.38 3.74
N SER A 131 -14.38 -25.55 2.68
CA SER A 131 -15.46 -24.61 2.38
C SER A 131 -16.51 -24.60 3.48
N ARG A 132 -16.81 -25.76 4.09
CA ARG A 132 -17.69 -25.82 5.26
C ARG A 132 -17.14 -25.03 6.45
N VAL A 133 -15.82 -25.05 6.65
CA VAL A 133 -15.17 -24.24 7.69
C VAL A 133 -15.38 -22.76 7.39
N LEU A 134 -15.08 -22.32 6.17
CA LEU A 134 -15.23 -20.92 5.77
C LEU A 134 -16.66 -20.42 5.92
N THR A 135 -17.60 -21.13 5.31
CA THR A 135 -19.02 -20.77 5.29
C THR A 135 -19.62 -20.72 6.70
N SER A 136 -19.25 -21.66 7.58
CA SER A 136 -19.65 -21.66 8.99
C SER A 136 -19.08 -20.49 9.80
N ASN A 137 -17.98 -19.88 9.32
CA ASN A 137 -17.38 -18.68 9.90
C ASN A 137 -17.87 -17.37 9.22
N GLY A 138 -18.87 -17.47 8.34
CA GLY A 138 -19.45 -16.32 7.63
C GLY A 138 -18.75 -15.97 6.32
N LEU A 139 -17.71 -16.71 5.93
CA LEU A 139 -16.88 -16.47 4.75
C LEU A 139 -17.49 -17.18 3.54
N ASN A 140 -18.54 -16.57 2.98
CA ASN A 140 -19.39 -17.14 1.91
C ASN A 140 -19.20 -16.44 0.55
N GLU A 141 -18.08 -15.73 0.34
CA GLU A 141 -17.85 -15.00 -0.91
C GLU A 141 -17.83 -15.93 -2.13
N SER A 142 -18.38 -15.43 -3.23
CA SER A 142 -18.23 -16.02 -4.55
C SER A 142 -17.17 -15.24 -5.32
N PRO A 143 -16.33 -15.90 -6.14
CA PRO A 143 -15.36 -15.19 -6.95
C PRO A 143 -16.08 -14.29 -7.97
N ALA A 144 -15.47 -13.14 -8.30
CA ALA A 144 -16.03 -12.17 -9.25
C ALA A 144 -16.31 -12.75 -10.65
N GLN A 145 -15.62 -13.85 -10.99
CA GLN A 145 -15.90 -14.71 -12.14
C GLN A 145 -15.78 -16.17 -11.70
N THR A 146 -16.73 -17.02 -12.09
CA THR A 146 -16.66 -18.47 -11.83
C THR A 146 -15.41 -19.04 -12.52
N PRO A 147 -14.53 -19.75 -11.80
CA PRO A 147 -13.37 -20.38 -12.41
C PRO A 147 -13.78 -21.32 -13.55
N SER A 148 -13.19 -21.11 -14.73
CA SER A 148 -13.49 -21.91 -15.94
C SER A 148 -12.42 -22.98 -16.13
N PHE A 149 -12.61 -24.15 -15.50
CA PHE A 149 -11.71 -25.29 -15.66
C PHE A 149 -12.13 -26.21 -16.80
N LYS A 150 -11.15 -26.77 -17.52
CA LYS A 150 -11.39 -27.73 -18.61
C LYS A 150 -12.13 -28.99 -18.13
N ASP A 151 -11.94 -29.37 -16.88
CA ASP A 151 -12.54 -30.51 -16.19
C ASP A 151 -13.65 -30.10 -15.21
N ALA A 152 -14.23 -28.90 -15.36
CA ALA A 152 -15.28 -28.40 -14.48
C ALA A 152 -16.48 -29.36 -14.35
N LYS A 153 -16.82 -30.08 -15.43
CA LYS A 153 -17.88 -31.11 -15.45
C LYS A 153 -17.63 -32.28 -14.49
N ASP A 154 -16.38 -32.52 -14.12
CA ASP A 154 -15.97 -33.62 -13.25
C ASP A 154 -15.96 -33.21 -11.76
N ILE A 155 -16.14 -31.92 -11.48
CA ILE A 155 -16.21 -31.35 -10.13
C ILE A 155 -17.62 -31.51 -9.58
N LYS A 156 -17.80 -32.40 -8.59
CA LYS A 156 -19.13 -32.71 -8.05
C LYS A 156 -19.71 -31.58 -7.20
N TYR A 157 -18.85 -30.78 -6.57
CA TYR A 157 -19.21 -29.81 -5.54
C TYR A 157 -18.93 -28.36 -5.94
N MET A 158 -18.99 -28.04 -7.24
CA MET A 158 -18.53 -26.75 -7.80
C MET A 158 -19.13 -25.52 -7.11
N GLU A 159 -20.43 -25.53 -6.84
CA GLU A 159 -21.11 -24.44 -6.13
C GLU A 159 -20.64 -24.33 -4.68
N ALA A 160 -20.52 -25.47 -4.00
CA ALA A 160 -20.14 -25.53 -2.59
C ALA A 160 -18.67 -25.14 -2.33
N ILE A 161 -17.80 -25.15 -3.35
CA ILE A 161 -16.38 -24.81 -3.19
C ILE A 161 -16.01 -23.41 -3.72
N GLN A 162 -16.98 -22.60 -4.17
CA GLN A 162 -16.72 -21.23 -4.65
C GLN A 162 -15.91 -20.35 -3.66
N PRO A 163 -16.19 -20.37 -2.34
CA PRO A 163 -15.43 -19.57 -1.38
C PRO A 163 -13.93 -19.91 -1.35
N ILE A 164 -13.57 -21.16 -1.63
CA ILE A 164 -12.16 -21.59 -1.66
C ILE A 164 -11.37 -20.84 -2.72
N PHE A 165 -12.00 -20.56 -3.86
CA PHE A 165 -11.40 -19.80 -4.95
C PHE A 165 -11.45 -18.30 -4.68
N ALA A 166 -12.56 -17.79 -4.16
CA ALA A 166 -12.71 -16.37 -3.82
C ALA A 166 -11.62 -15.90 -2.84
N TYR A 167 -11.31 -16.71 -1.84
CA TYR A 167 -10.28 -16.43 -0.84
C TYR A 167 -8.88 -16.95 -1.20
N GLY A 168 -8.68 -17.46 -2.42
CA GLY A 168 -7.36 -17.91 -2.91
C GLY A 168 -6.75 -19.07 -2.10
N ILE A 169 -7.58 -19.91 -1.47
CA ILE A 169 -7.14 -21.05 -0.66
C ILE A 169 -6.64 -22.19 -1.56
N MET A 170 -7.34 -22.45 -2.67
CA MET A 170 -6.91 -23.40 -3.70
C MET A 170 -7.07 -22.79 -5.07
N ASP A 171 -6.17 -23.15 -5.98
CA ASP A 171 -6.15 -22.69 -7.38
C ASP A 171 -6.23 -23.89 -8.34
N GLY A 172 -6.38 -23.62 -9.64
CA GLY A 172 -6.19 -24.61 -10.69
C GLY A 172 -4.72 -24.87 -10.98
N TYR A 173 -4.46 -25.84 -11.85
CA TYR A 173 -3.14 -26.06 -12.44
C TYR A 173 -2.96 -25.19 -13.69
N ASP A 174 -1.70 -24.96 -14.10
CA ASP A 174 -1.34 -24.12 -15.26
C ASP A 174 -1.99 -24.57 -16.58
N ASP A 175 -2.35 -25.85 -16.68
CA ASP A 175 -3.07 -26.42 -17.82
C ASP A 175 -4.59 -26.12 -17.83
N ASN A 176 -5.05 -25.29 -16.88
CA ASN A 176 -6.44 -24.91 -16.64
C ASN A 176 -7.35 -26.09 -16.22
N THR A 177 -6.83 -27.01 -15.41
CA THR A 177 -7.60 -28.09 -14.77
C THR A 177 -7.67 -27.90 -13.25
N PHE A 178 -8.71 -28.43 -12.62
CA PHE A 178 -8.81 -28.51 -11.15
C PHE A 178 -8.36 -29.86 -10.60
N ARG A 179 -8.53 -30.93 -11.37
CA ARG A 179 -8.23 -32.34 -11.05
C ARG A 179 -8.99 -32.84 -9.80
N PRO A 180 -10.34 -32.81 -9.81
CA PRO A 180 -11.16 -33.04 -8.62
C PRO A 180 -11.00 -34.41 -7.97
N LYS A 181 -10.63 -35.44 -8.76
CA LYS A 181 -10.50 -36.83 -8.30
C LYS A 181 -9.07 -37.21 -7.90
N GLU A 182 -8.09 -36.35 -8.14
CA GLU A 182 -6.70 -36.63 -7.77
C GLU A 182 -6.53 -36.57 -6.25
N GLY A 183 -5.67 -37.42 -5.72
CA GLY A 183 -5.25 -37.38 -4.33
C GLY A 183 -4.36 -36.15 -4.08
N VAL A 184 -4.44 -35.60 -2.87
CA VAL A 184 -3.63 -34.44 -2.46
C VAL A 184 -2.54 -34.90 -1.50
N THR A 185 -1.32 -34.44 -1.75
CA THR A 185 -0.18 -34.76 -0.87
C THR A 185 -0.30 -34.02 0.46
N ARG A 186 0.45 -34.49 1.45
CA ARG A 186 0.52 -33.88 2.77
C ARG A 186 1.04 -32.44 2.72
N ALA A 187 2.00 -32.16 1.85
CA ALA A 187 2.53 -30.82 1.63
C ALA A 187 1.52 -29.87 0.96
N GLN A 188 0.81 -30.34 -0.06
CA GLN A 188 -0.27 -29.56 -0.67
C GLN A 188 -1.41 -29.31 0.32
N THR A 189 -1.72 -30.30 1.16
CA THR A 189 -2.69 -30.16 2.25
C THR A 189 -2.23 -29.13 3.28
N ALA A 190 -0.94 -29.08 3.59
CA ALA A 190 -0.36 -28.08 4.49
C ALA A 190 -0.60 -26.66 3.95
N ALA A 191 -0.38 -26.44 2.64
CA ALA A 191 -0.65 -25.14 2.04
C ALA A 191 -2.11 -24.70 2.17
N VAL A 192 -3.04 -25.62 1.96
CA VAL A 192 -4.49 -25.36 2.11
C VAL A 192 -4.85 -25.01 3.56
N ILE A 193 -4.38 -25.80 4.53
CA ILE A 193 -4.66 -25.57 5.94
C ILE A 193 -4.00 -24.28 6.44
N TYR A 194 -2.77 -23.98 5.99
CA TYR A 194 -2.06 -22.75 6.34
C TYR A 194 -2.79 -21.50 5.84
N LYS A 195 -3.22 -21.49 4.57
CA LYS A 195 -4.01 -20.39 4.00
C LYS A 195 -5.34 -20.21 4.73
N MET A 196 -6.06 -21.30 5.01
CA MET A 196 -7.30 -21.26 5.80
C MET A 196 -7.07 -20.72 7.22
N TYR A 197 -6.06 -21.23 7.93
CA TYR A 197 -5.74 -20.82 9.30
C TYR A 197 -5.43 -19.33 9.37
N ASN A 198 -4.58 -18.83 8.49
CA ASN A 198 -4.21 -17.40 8.48
C ASN A 198 -5.39 -16.49 8.12
N LEU A 199 -6.28 -16.93 7.22
CA LEU A 199 -7.50 -16.19 6.90
C LEU A 199 -8.40 -16.08 8.14
N LEU A 200 -8.64 -17.19 8.85
CA LEU A 200 -9.48 -17.19 10.06
C LEU A 200 -8.84 -16.39 11.20
N GLU A 201 -7.53 -16.47 11.40
CA GLU A 201 -6.81 -15.66 12.39
C GLU A 201 -6.92 -14.16 12.10
N LYS A 202 -6.81 -13.77 10.82
CA LYS A 202 -6.99 -12.38 10.40
C LYS A 202 -8.40 -11.88 10.74
N GLU A 203 -9.43 -12.66 10.39
CA GLU A 203 -10.84 -12.32 10.67
C GLU A 203 -11.13 -12.23 12.18
N GLU A 204 -10.58 -13.13 12.98
CA GLU A 204 -10.73 -13.10 14.43
C GLU A 204 -10.03 -11.89 15.05
N GLN A 205 -8.83 -11.53 14.57
CA GLN A 205 -8.13 -10.32 15.01
C GLN A 205 -8.91 -9.04 14.65
N GLU A 206 -9.51 -8.98 13.47
CA GLU A 206 -10.36 -7.85 13.05
C GLU A 206 -11.63 -7.75 13.92
N LYS A 207 -12.29 -8.87 14.24
CA LYS A 207 -13.44 -8.92 15.16
C LYS A 207 -13.08 -8.49 16.58
N GLN A 208 -11.96 -8.98 17.12
CA GLN A 208 -11.48 -8.60 18.45
C GLN A 208 -11.12 -7.11 18.52
N GLN A 209 -10.48 -6.59 17.48
CA GLN A 209 -10.15 -5.18 17.39
C GLN A 209 -11.41 -4.31 17.32
N ALA A 210 -12.41 -4.70 16.52
CA ALA A 210 -13.70 -3.99 16.45
C ALA A 210 -14.46 -4.02 17.80
N ALA A 211 -14.46 -5.15 18.50
CA ALA A 211 -15.06 -5.28 19.83
C ALA A 211 -14.36 -4.41 20.88
N LEU A 212 -13.02 -4.37 20.85
CA LEU A 212 -12.23 -3.52 21.73
C LEU A 212 -12.49 -2.03 21.50
N GLU A 213 -12.59 -1.59 20.24
CA GLU A 213 -12.92 -0.20 19.92
C GLU A 213 -14.34 0.17 20.36
N LYS A 214 -15.31 -0.74 20.20
CA LYS A 214 -16.66 -0.55 20.73
C LYS A 214 -16.66 -0.42 22.26
N GLN A 215 -15.90 -1.26 22.97
CA GLN A 215 -15.77 -1.19 24.42
C GLN A 215 -15.09 0.12 24.88
N LYS A 216 -14.05 0.57 24.17
CA LYS A 216 -13.40 1.87 24.44
C LYS A 216 -14.36 3.03 24.21
N ALA A 217 -15.19 2.97 23.18
CA ALA A 217 -16.21 3.98 22.91
C ALA A 217 -17.28 4.03 24.01
N GLU A 218 -17.76 2.87 24.48
CA GLU A 218 -18.70 2.78 25.60
C GLU A 218 -18.08 3.28 26.91
N LEU A 219 -16.82 2.95 27.20
CA LEU A 219 -16.09 3.45 28.36
C LEU A 219 -15.85 4.97 28.30
N LYS A 220 -15.56 5.51 27.10
CA LYS A 220 -15.44 6.96 26.86
C LYS A 220 -16.79 7.66 27.05
N LYS A 221 -17.90 7.03 26.65
CA LYS A 221 -19.27 7.52 26.89
C LYS A 221 -19.60 7.55 28.39
N GLN A 222 -19.32 6.48 29.12
CA GLN A 222 -19.54 6.41 30.57
C GLN A 222 -18.73 7.46 31.34
N LYS A 223 -17.44 7.65 30.98
CA LYS A 223 -16.61 8.70 31.57
C LYS A 223 -17.12 10.12 31.25
N ARG A 224 -17.67 10.34 30.04
CA ARG A 224 -18.34 11.59 29.67
C ARG A 224 -19.65 11.80 30.45
N GLU A 225 -20.40 10.75 30.76
CA GLU A 225 -21.62 10.81 31.58
C GLU A 225 -21.31 11.08 33.08
N GLU A 226 -20.20 10.55 33.59
CA GLU A 226 -19.69 10.87 34.94
C GLU A 226 -19.15 12.32 35.02
N GLN A 227 -18.37 12.75 34.02
CA GLN A 227 -17.87 14.13 33.93
C GLN A 227 -18.97 15.16 33.71
N SER A 228 -20.03 14.81 32.97
CA SER A 228 -21.20 15.69 32.80
C SER A 228 -22.08 15.75 34.05
N LYS A 229 -22.09 14.73 34.92
CA LYS A 229 -22.70 14.83 36.26
C LYS A 229 -21.88 15.69 37.23
N GLU A 230 -20.54 15.72 37.11
CA GLU A 230 -19.69 16.68 37.82
C GLU A 230 -19.81 18.12 37.26
N GLN A 231 -20.06 18.27 35.95
CA GLN A 231 -20.23 19.58 35.29
C GLN A 231 -21.69 20.10 35.27
N ALA A 232 -22.70 19.28 35.56
CA ALA A 232 -24.10 19.71 35.70
C ALA A 232 -24.33 20.68 36.87
N GLY A 233 -23.30 20.97 37.68
CA GLY A 233 -23.28 22.09 38.61
C GLY A 233 -23.13 23.46 37.94
N ASN A 234 -22.74 23.57 36.67
CA ASN A 234 -22.54 24.87 36.00
C ASN A 234 -22.85 24.84 34.50
N ASN A 235 -24.04 25.37 34.20
CA ASN A 235 -24.46 26.06 32.98
C ASN A 235 -24.84 25.28 31.71
N VAL A 236 -25.90 25.83 31.13
CA VAL A 236 -26.81 25.32 30.09
C VAL A 236 -26.45 25.92 28.73
N GLY A 237 -26.49 25.08 27.69
CA GLY A 237 -26.78 25.45 26.29
C GLY A 237 -25.58 25.76 25.39
N ALA A 238 -25.35 24.95 24.35
CA ALA A 238 -24.45 25.32 23.25
C ALA A 238 -24.92 24.80 21.87
N ASP A 239 -24.89 25.74 20.92
CA ASP A 239 -25.12 25.68 19.48
C ASP A 239 -24.29 24.61 18.74
N LYS A 240 -24.86 23.99 17.70
CA LYS A 240 -24.19 22.98 16.85
C LYS A 240 -23.26 23.57 15.76
N ASP A 241 -23.18 24.90 15.63
CA ASP A 241 -22.37 25.59 14.60
C ASP A 241 -21.01 26.13 15.11
N LYS A 242 -20.67 25.88 16.36
CA LYS A 242 -19.35 26.26 16.89
C LYS A 242 -18.32 25.16 16.60
N ILE A 243 -17.36 25.47 15.75
CA ILE A 243 -16.14 24.67 15.59
C ILE A 243 -15.45 24.62 16.94
N ASP A 244 -15.18 23.42 17.44
CA ASP A 244 -14.43 23.22 18.68
C ASP A 244 -12.94 23.47 18.42
N THR A 245 -12.52 24.72 18.57
CA THR A 245 -11.11 25.13 18.41
C THR A 245 -10.21 24.67 19.56
N SER A 246 -10.75 23.98 20.58
CA SER A 246 -9.95 23.36 21.63
C SER A 246 -9.37 21.99 21.25
N LYS A 247 -9.79 21.45 20.09
CA LYS A 247 -9.31 20.19 19.51
C LYS A 247 -8.55 20.44 18.20
N ASP A 248 -7.66 19.49 17.86
CA ASP A 248 -7.14 19.40 16.50
C ASP A 248 -8.28 19.04 15.54
N ASN A 249 -8.36 19.77 14.43
CA ASN A 249 -9.43 19.63 13.45
C ASN A 249 -8.87 19.26 12.07
N ILE A 250 -9.65 18.53 11.30
CA ILE A 250 -9.38 18.15 9.92
C ILE A 250 -10.38 18.83 9.01
N VAL A 251 -9.89 19.39 7.92
CA VAL A 251 -10.69 19.98 6.87
C VAL A 251 -10.78 18.99 5.72
N ILE A 252 -11.99 18.59 5.35
CA ILE A 252 -12.24 17.59 4.31
C ILE A 252 -13.00 18.25 3.15
N ALA A 253 -12.44 18.18 1.95
CA ALA A 253 -13.08 18.69 0.74
C ALA A 253 -14.39 17.95 0.45
N THR A 254 -15.50 18.68 0.22
CA THR A 254 -16.82 18.06 -0.07
C THR A 254 -17.10 17.88 -1.56
N LYS A 255 -16.26 18.47 -2.40
CA LYS A 255 -16.29 18.42 -3.86
C LYS A 255 -14.90 18.74 -4.40
N LEU A 256 -14.73 18.78 -5.73
CA LEU A 256 -13.55 19.37 -6.35
C LEU A 256 -13.48 20.87 -5.96
N ILE A 257 -12.40 21.28 -5.30
CA ILE A 257 -12.23 22.66 -4.83
C ILE A 257 -10.86 23.22 -5.23
N ASN A 258 -10.81 24.54 -5.38
CA ASN A 258 -9.55 25.26 -5.47
C ASN A 258 -8.99 25.50 -4.07
N VAL A 259 -7.67 25.42 -3.95
CA VAL A 259 -6.89 25.89 -2.81
C VAL A 259 -6.18 27.16 -3.24
N TYR A 260 -6.40 28.23 -2.51
CA TYR A 260 -5.89 29.56 -2.84
C TYR A 260 -4.63 29.89 -2.04
N GLU A 261 -3.78 30.73 -2.60
CA GLU A 261 -2.74 31.47 -1.89
C GLU A 261 -3.17 32.93 -1.67
N ASP A 262 -2.52 33.60 -0.72
CA ASP A 262 -2.71 35.02 -0.38
C ASP A 262 -4.15 35.41 -0.02
N GLY A 263 -4.83 34.60 0.79
CA GLY A 263 -6.17 34.91 1.33
C GLY A 263 -7.26 34.95 0.24
N MET A 264 -7.38 33.87 -0.54
CA MET A 264 -8.39 33.69 -1.61
C MET A 264 -8.18 34.49 -2.90
N LYS A 265 -7.05 35.19 -3.06
CA LYS A 265 -6.82 36.06 -4.24
C LYS A 265 -6.36 35.30 -5.47
N ARG A 266 -5.55 34.26 -5.29
CA ARG A 266 -4.91 33.54 -6.38
C ARG A 266 -5.04 32.05 -6.16
N VAL A 267 -5.53 31.33 -7.16
CA VAL A 267 -5.60 29.87 -7.09
C VAL A 267 -4.17 29.34 -7.10
N ARG A 268 -3.82 28.56 -6.09
CA ARG A 268 -2.53 27.87 -6.00
C ARG A 268 -2.61 26.49 -6.65
N THR A 269 -3.67 25.75 -6.36
CA THR A 269 -3.92 24.39 -6.89
C THR A 269 -5.40 24.03 -6.69
N TYR A 270 -5.75 22.76 -6.95
CA TYR A 270 -7.06 22.18 -6.78
C TYR A 270 -6.96 20.75 -6.23
N VAL A 271 -7.98 20.29 -5.51
CA VAL A 271 -8.02 18.93 -4.92
C VAL A 271 -9.40 18.30 -5.09
N ASN A 272 -9.45 16.97 -5.21
CA ASN A 272 -10.68 16.20 -5.32
C ASN A 272 -11.46 16.11 -3.99
N VAL A 273 -12.71 15.66 -4.09
CA VAL A 273 -13.56 15.35 -2.93
C VAL A 273 -12.87 14.35 -1.99
N GLY A 274 -13.07 14.50 -0.68
CA GLY A 274 -12.51 13.63 0.33
C GLY A 274 -11.07 13.96 0.75
N THR A 275 -10.37 14.86 0.04
CA THR A 275 -9.02 15.28 0.43
C THR A 275 -9.01 15.85 1.85
N GLU A 276 -8.19 15.25 2.71
CA GLU A 276 -7.91 15.71 4.07
C GLU A 276 -6.83 16.80 4.06
N MET A 277 -7.09 17.89 4.79
CA MET A 277 -6.18 19.00 5.02
C MET A 277 -6.15 19.31 6.52
N LYS A 278 -5.03 19.80 7.01
CA LYS A 278 -4.92 20.21 8.42
C LYS A 278 -5.60 21.55 8.60
N PHE A 279 -6.48 21.66 9.60
CA PHE A 279 -7.05 22.96 9.98
C PHE A 279 -5.97 23.83 10.65
N LEU A 280 -5.87 25.10 10.26
CA LEU A 280 -5.02 26.08 10.93
C LEU A 280 -5.88 27.16 11.61
N GLU A 281 -6.72 27.86 10.84
CA GLU A 281 -7.56 28.94 11.35
C GLU A 281 -8.85 29.13 10.55
N LEU A 282 -9.93 29.61 11.19
CA LEU A 282 -11.12 30.11 10.49
C LEU A 282 -11.07 31.64 10.42
N ILE A 283 -11.01 32.20 9.22
CA ILE A 283 -10.91 33.64 8.95
C ILE A 283 -12.16 34.07 8.16
N GLY A 284 -13.18 34.53 8.89
CA GLY A 284 -14.48 34.87 8.30
C GLY A 284 -15.15 33.65 7.65
N ASN A 285 -15.31 33.67 6.32
CA ASN A 285 -15.86 32.55 5.54
C ASN A 285 -14.77 31.65 4.91
N ASN A 286 -13.50 31.90 5.19
CA ASN A 286 -12.38 31.12 4.67
C ASN A 286 -11.73 30.30 5.77
N VAL A 287 -11.20 29.14 5.42
CA VAL A 287 -10.43 28.28 6.30
C VAL A 287 -9.00 28.29 5.81
N GLU A 288 -8.07 28.69 6.68
CA GLU A 288 -6.64 28.49 6.47
C GLU A 288 -6.29 27.04 6.79
N VAL A 289 -5.57 26.39 5.88
CA VAL A 289 -5.27 24.96 5.93
C VAL A 289 -3.81 24.68 5.57
N GLU A 290 -3.27 23.58 6.08
CA GLU A 290 -2.02 22.99 5.58
C GLU A 290 -2.34 21.82 4.65
N LEU A 291 -1.81 21.86 3.43
CA LEU A 291 -1.91 20.80 2.43
C LEU A 291 -0.52 20.53 1.86
N ALA A 292 -0.06 19.28 2.00
CA ALA A 292 1.24 18.85 1.48
C ALA A 292 2.41 19.75 1.95
N GLY A 293 2.38 20.16 3.23
CA GLY A 293 3.39 21.03 3.86
C GLY A 293 3.31 22.51 3.47
N VAL A 294 2.25 22.94 2.80
CA VAL A 294 2.05 24.32 2.36
C VAL A 294 0.76 24.90 2.90
N VAL A 295 0.81 26.14 3.37
CA VAL A 295 -0.37 26.90 3.82
C VAL A 295 -1.19 27.36 2.61
N GLY A 296 -2.49 27.18 2.68
CA GLY A 296 -3.45 27.65 1.69
C GLY A 296 -4.80 28.02 2.32
N TYR A 297 -5.72 28.49 1.48
CA TYR A 297 -7.05 28.93 1.89
C TYR A 297 -8.14 28.24 1.07
N VAL A 298 -9.21 27.83 1.74
CA VAL A 298 -10.40 27.23 1.11
C VAL A 298 -11.67 27.90 1.64
N ASN A 299 -12.76 27.83 0.89
CA ASN A 299 -14.04 28.36 1.33
C ASN A 299 -14.70 27.39 2.33
N LYS A 300 -15.14 27.91 3.49
CA LYS A 300 -15.84 27.13 4.53
C LYS A 300 -17.05 26.36 3.97
N ALA A 301 -17.77 26.93 3.01
CA ALA A 301 -18.95 26.32 2.42
C ALA A 301 -18.64 25.06 1.58
N ASP A 302 -17.39 24.88 1.15
CA ASP A 302 -16.98 23.79 0.28
C ASP A 302 -16.27 22.65 1.02
N VAL A 303 -16.15 22.76 2.35
CA VAL A 303 -15.42 21.81 3.20
C VAL A 303 -16.22 21.42 4.45
N LYS A 304 -15.89 20.26 5.01
CA LYS A 304 -16.31 19.86 6.36
C LYS A 304 -15.13 20.06 7.31
N ILE A 305 -15.38 20.65 8.48
CA ILE A 305 -14.39 20.74 9.56
C ILE A 305 -14.84 19.77 10.64
N VAL A 306 -14.00 18.79 10.93
CA VAL A 306 -14.32 17.68 11.84
C VAL A 306 -13.18 17.56 12.85
N PRO A 307 -13.47 17.44 14.16
CA PRO A 307 -12.43 17.10 15.12
C PRO A 307 -11.68 15.83 14.69
N GLU A 308 -10.35 15.85 14.79
CA GLU A 308 -9.50 14.74 14.35
C GLU A 308 -9.90 13.40 14.99
N ASP A 309 -10.35 13.41 16.25
CA ASP A 309 -10.80 12.23 16.99
C ASP A 309 -12.19 11.71 16.59
N GLU A 310 -12.87 12.40 15.68
CA GLU A 310 -14.21 12.07 15.16
C GLU A 310 -14.19 11.65 13.68
N VAL A 311 -13.01 11.68 13.02
CA VAL A 311 -12.87 11.17 11.66
C VAL A 311 -12.75 9.64 11.67
N GLU A 312 -13.80 8.94 11.22
CA GLU A 312 -13.94 7.48 11.28
C GLU A 312 -12.78 6.70 10.61
N SER A 313 -12.31 7.15 9.44
CA SER A 313 -11.19 6.54 8.72
C SER A 313 -10.25 7.59 8.15
N ARG A 314 -9.16 7.85 8.87
CA ARG A 314 -8.11 8.80 8.45
C ARG A 314 -7.11 8.17 7.49
N THR A 315 -6.75 8.94 6.49
CA THR A 315 -5.58 8.68 5.64
C THR A 315 -4.32 8.63 6.52
N HIS A 316 -3.50 7.58 6.37
CA HIS A 316 -2.38 7.29 7.27
C HIS A 316 -1.27 6.47 6.61
N TYR A 317 -0.13 6.41 7.26
CA TYR A 317 1.00 5.60 6.84
C TYR A 317 1.19 4.43 7.79
N LYS A 318 1.50 3.26 7.25
CA LYS A 318 1.79 2.06 8.06
C LYS A 318 2.83 1.19 7.37
N VAL A 319 3.72 0.60 8.15
CA VAL A 319 4.66 -0.39 7.62
C VAL A 319 3.95 -1.72 7.46
N SER A 320 3.98 -2.27 6.26
CA SER A 320 3.34 -3.54 5.93
C SER A 320 4.13 -4.29 4.85
N ALA A 321 4.50 -5.53 5.16
CA ALA A 321 5.33 -6.39 4.32
C ALA A 321 6.68 -5.75 3.96
N GLY A 322 7.33 -5.08 4.92
CA GLY A 322 8.64 -4.43 4.70
C GLY A 322 8.60 -3.08 3.96
N TYR A 323 7.40 -2.59 3.63
CA TYR A 323 7.20 -1.31 2.95
C TYR A 323 6.50 -0.30 3.84
N LEU A 324 6.89 0.97 3.72
CA LEU A 324 6.00 2.06 4.11
C LEU A 324 4.87 2.14 3.08
N ARG A 325 3.64 1.98 3.53
CA ARG A 325 2.45 2.15 2.69
C ARG A 325 1.67 3.36 3.12
N HIS A 326 1.12 4.07 2.13
CA HIS A 326 0.15 5.13 2.35
C HIS A 326 -1.25 4.56 2.11
N TYR A 327 -2.07 4.57 3.16
CA TYR A 327 -3.46 4.14 3.14
C TYR A 327 -4.35 5.36 2.99
N ILE A 328 -5.12 5.42 1.90
CA ILE A 328 -6.00 6.54 1.58
C ILE A 328 -7.45 6.09 1.73
N THR A 329 -8.25 6.90 2.43
CA THR A 329 -9.70 6.71 2.50
C THR A 329 -10.36 7.43 1.32
N GLU A 330 -11.00 6.69 0.41
CA GLU A 330 -11.82 7.26 -0.66
C GLU A 330 -13.21 6.61 -0.66
N ASN A 331 -14.27 7.40 -0.56
CA ASN A 331 -15.67 6.94 -0.59
C ASN A 331 -16.02 5.79 0.40
N GLY A 332 -15.35 5.74 1.55
CA GLY A 332 -15.58 4.71 2.57
C GLY A 332 -14.81 3.39 2.33
N ALA A 333 -14.03 3.28 1.25
CA ALA A 333 -13.11 2.19 1.02
C ALA A 333 -11.66 2.63 1.30
N LEU A 334 -10.87 1.75 1.93
CA LEU A 334 -9.47 2.01 2.21
C LEU A 334 -8.60 1.42 1.09
N GLY A 335 -8.04 2.28 0.25
CA GLY A 335 -7.01 1.91 -0.73
C GLY A 335 -5.62 2.05 -0.12
N SER A 336 -4.61 1.39 -0.72
CA SER A 336 -3.22 1.65 -0.36
C SER A 336 -2.27 1.44 -1.53
N TYR A 337 -1.10 2.06 -1.44
CA TYR A 337 0.01 1.82 -2.34
C TYR A 337 1.33 1.84 -1.57
N ILE A 338 2.36 1.23 -2.15
CA ILE A 338 3.71 1.28 -1.59
C ILE A 338 4.22 2.72 -1.75
N PHE A 339 4.53 3.36 -0.64
CA PHE A 339 5.13 4.68 -0.61
C PHE A 339 6.65 4.59 -0.79
N GLY A 340 7.26 3.56 -0.21
CA GLY A 340 8.68 3.23 -0.38
C GLY A 340 9.17 2.23 0.67
N PRO A 341 10.49 2.11 0.91
CA PRO A 341 11.01 1.22 1.94
C PRO A 341 10.52 1.58 3.33
N ALA A 342 10.37 0.60 4.22
CA ALA A 342 10.04 0.85 5.61
C ALA A 342 11.10 1.76 6.29
N PRO A 343 10.72 2.88 6.94
CA PRO A 343 11.67 3.69 7.68
C PRO A 343 12.08 3.05 9.00
N LYS A 344 13.27 3.41 9.48
CA LYS A 344 13.78 2.95 10.79
C LYS A 344 12.93 3.40 11.98
N PHE A 345 12.17 4.49 11.85
CA PHE A 345 11.39 5.07 12.94
C PHE A 345 9.97 4.47 13.08
N LEU A 346 9.57 3.58 12.18
CA LEU A 346 8.24 2.94 12.19
C LEU A 346 8.41 1.44 12.04
N LYS A 347 7.81 0.64 12.92
CA LYS A 347 7.90 -0.84 12.87
C LYS A 347 6.74 -1.44 12.08
N GLU A 348 6.89 -2.69 11.65
CA GLU A 348 5.82 -3.47 11.00
C GLU A 348 4.52 -3.39 11.80
N GLY A 349 3.41 -3.08 11.12
CA GLY A 349 2.09 -2.88 11.71
C GLY A 349 1.86 -1.52 12.39
N GLU A 350 2.90 -0.75 12.70
CA GLU A 350 2.75 0.56 13.33
C GLU A 350 2.22 1.60 12.35
N LYS A 351 1.29 2.42 12.84
CA LYS A 351 0.63 3.50 12.11
C LYS A 351 1.17 4.87 12.53
N ASP A 352 1.31 5.79 11.58
CA ASP A 352 1.64 7.20 11.78
C ASP A 352 0.86 8.09 10.79
N TYR A 353 0.87 9.40 11.01
CA TYR A 353 0.14 10.39 10.22
C TYR A 353 1.09 11.49 9.73
N SER A 354 0.83 11.97 8.52
CA SER A 354 1.65 13.03 7.91
C SER A 354 0.85 13.73 6.82
N PHE A 355 0.67 15.05 6.93
CA PHE A 355 -0.01 15.87 5.92
C PHE A 355 0.88 16.21 4.73
N ASP A 356 2.21 16.20 4.92
CA ASP A 356 3.21 16.49 3.89
C ASP A 356 3.87 15.22 3.32
N GLY A 357 3.60 14.05 3.92
CA GLY A 357 4.24 12.78 3.56
C GLY A 357 5.74 12.72 3.87
N LYS A 358 6.25 13.71 4.61
CA LYS A 358 7.67 13.88 4.94
C LYS A 358 7.87 13.94 6.45
N THR A 359 7.04 14.67 7.17
CA THR A 359 7.11 14.89 8.61
C THR A 359 6.14 13.97 9.32
N PHE A 360 6.66 13.06 10.14
CA PHE A 360 5.92 12.09 10.92
C PHE A 360 6.13 12.35 12.41
N THR A 361 5.26 11.79 13.25
CA THR A 361 5.37 11.93 14.72
C THR A 361 6.73 11.47 15.25
N ARG A 362 7.30 10.40 14.65
CA ARG A 362 8.53 9.74 15.11
C ARG A 362 9.76 10.00 14.25
N GLY A 363 9.66 10.80 13.19
CA GLY A 363 10.80 11.05 12.31
C GLY A 363 10.44 11.74 11.02
N SER A 364 11.38 11.75 10.09
CA SER A 364 11.17 12.30 8.75
C SER A 364 11.49 11.26 7.69
N TYR A 365 10.73 11.30 6.61
CA TYR A 365 10.88 10.41 5.47
C TYR A 365 11.10 11.21 4.19
N PHE A 366 11.91 10.68 3.30
CA PHE A 366 12.11 11.26 1.99
C PHE A 366 11.80 10.22 0.90
N GLN A 367 10.72 10.44 0.15
CA GLN A 367 10.34 9.58 -0.96
C GLN A 367 11.17 9.95 -2.20
N TYR A 368 12.37 9.36 -2.31
CA TYR A 368 13.38 9.68 -3.32
C TYR A 368 12.81 9.91 -4.73
N PHE A 369 12.10 8.94 -5.30
CA PHE A 369 11.54 9.05 -6.65
C PHE A 369 10.48 10.15 -6.80
N ASN A 370 9.80 10.56 -5.72
CA ASN A 370 8.83 11.64 -5.78
C ASN A 370 9.49 13.00 -5.98
N TYR A 371 10.75 13.14 -5.59
CA TYR A 371 11.52 14.37 -5.66
C TYR A 371 12.68 14.30 -6.66
N LEU A 372 12.91 13.14 -7.29
CA LEU A 372 13.87 12.97 -8.37
C LEU A 372 13.41 13.78 -9.59
N PRO A 373 14.22 14.74 -10.08
CA PRO A 373 13.97 15.38 -11.37
C PRO A 373 13.82 14.35 -12.49
N LEU A 374 12.71 14.43 -13.21
CA LEU A 374 12.32 13.54 -14.30
C LEU A 374 13.11 13.81 -15.59
N LEU A 375 13.94 14.85 -15.62
CA LEU A 375 14.99 15.03 -16.64
C LEU A 375 16.28 14.27 -16.30
N SER A 376 16.22 13.34 -15.35
CA SER A 376 17.23 12.30 -15.10
C SER A 376 17.15 11.17 -16.13
N LYS A 377 18.14 10.26 -16.11
CA LYS A 377 18.10 9.02 -16.88
C LYS A 377 17.96 7.84 -15.93
N THR A 378 17.21 6.82 -16.35
CA THR A 378 17.25 5.53 -15.65
C THR A 378 18.46 4.72 -16.09
N SER A 379 19.07 3.98 -15.16
CA SER A 379 20.14 3.01 -15.42
C SER A 379 19.64 1.78 -16.19
N TYR A 380 18.34 1.46 -16.09
CA TYR A 380 17.74 0.27 -16.67
C TYR A 380 17.67 0.32 -18.21
N SER A 381 17.89 -0.85 -18.81
CA SER A 381 17.77 -1.10 -20.25
C SER A 381 16.30 -1.31 -20.66
N ALA A 382 16.05 -1.41 -21.97
CA ALA A 382 14.73 -1.72 -22.49
C ALA A 382 14.22 -3.10 -22.01
N GLU A 383 15.08 -4.13 -22.04
CA GLU A 383 14.68 -5.48 -21.61
C GLU A 383 14.40 -5.52 -20.11
N ASP A 384 15.15 -4.79 -19.28
CA ASP A 384 14.86 -4.73 -17.83
C ASP A 384 13.44 -4.20 -17.57
N LEU A 385 13.04 -3.15 -18.29
CA LEU A 385 11.69 -2.58 -18.20
C LEU A 385 10.62 -3.59 -18.65
N ASP A 386 10.86 -4.31 -19.76
CA ASP A 386 9.95 -5.34 -20.26
C ASP A 386 9.87 -6.56 -19.35
N ASP A 387 10.99 -6.98 -18.76
CA ASP A 387 11.09 -8.08 -17.80
C ASP A 387 10.28 -7.80 -16.54
N TYR A 388 10.35 -6.58 -16.01
CA TYR A 388 9.49 -6.18 -14.91
C TYR A 388 8.01 -6.33 -15.29
N VAL A 389 7.58 -5.76 -16.42
CA VAL A 389 6.17 -5.84 -16.84
C VAL A 389 5.73 -7.29 -17.01
N ARG A 390 6.56 -8.12 -17.67
CA ARG A 390 6.31 -9.55 -17.90
C ARG A 390 6.15 -10.32 -16.59
N SER A 391 6.98 -10.02 -15.58
CA SER A 391 6.92 -10.65 -14.26
C SER A 391 5.65 -10.33 -13.48
N GLN A 392 5.12 -9.11 -13.63
CA GLN A 392 3.97 -8.64 -12.87
C GLN A 392 2.64 -8.91 -13.58
N LYS A 393 2.63 -8.83 -14.92
CA LYS A 393 1.44 -9.04 -15.74
C LYS A 393 1.82 -9.52 -17.13
N SER A 394 1.96 -10.83 -17.28
CA SER A 394 2.36 -11.50 -18.52
C SER A 394 1.45 -11.24 -19.74
N THR A 395 0.22 -10.76 -19.52
CA THR A 395 -0.72 -10.39 -20.59
C THR A 395 -0.75 -8.88 -20.87
N SER A 396 0.14 -8.09 -20.27
CA SER A 396 0.17 -6.65 -20.47
C SER A 396 0.63 -6.31 -21.89
N PRO A 397 -0.06 -5.40 -22.60
CA PRO A 397 0.41 -4.91 -23.89
C PRO A 397 1.58 -3.93 -23.77
N LEU A 398 2.06 -3.64 -22.56
CA LEU A 398 3.27 -2.86 -22.35
C LEU A 398 4.54 -3.68 -22.58
N ILE A 399 4.44 -5.03 -22.64
CA ILE A 399 5.58 -5.90 -22.93
C ILE A 399 6.06 -5.67 -24.37
N GLY A 400 7.35 -5.44 -24.53
CA GLY A 400 8.01 -5.12 -25.80
C GLY A 400 8.05 -3.62 -26.10
N LEU A 401 7.54 -2.77 -25.20
CA LEU A 401 7.61 -1.31 -25.33
C LEU A 401 8.81 -0.70 -24.59
N GLY A 402 9.64 -1.51 -23.92
CA GLY A 402 10.87 -1.07 -23.26
C GLY A 402 11.75 -0.20 -24.17
N GLU A 403 11.93 -0.61 -25.43
CA GLU A 403 12.69 0.15 -26.44
C GLU A 403 12.07 1.52 -26.73
N VAL A 404 10.75 1.61 -26.77
CA VAL A 404 10.04 2.87 -26.98
C VAL A 404 10.22 3.81 -25.78
N PHE A 405 10.14 3.30 -24.56
CA PHE A 405 10.40 4.11 -23.37
C PHE A 405 11.84 4.64 -23.36
N LYS A 406 12.83 3.82 -23.71
CA LYS A 406 14.23 4.26 -23.83
C LYS A 406 14.45 5.21 -25.00
N GLN A 407 13.74 5.04 -26.11
CA GLN A 407 13.73 6.01 -27.21
C GLN A 407 13.17 7.35 -26.75
N ALA A 408 12.04 7.37 -26.05
CA ALA A 408 11.45 8.58 -25.49
C ALA A 408 12.42 9.30 -24.54
N GLU A 409 13.10 8.56 -23.65
CA GLU A 409 14.14 9.11 -22.78
C GLU A 409 15.32 9.68 -23.58
N LYS A 410 15.77 9.00 -24.62
CA LYS A 410 16.87 9.47 -25.47
C LYS A 410 16.52 10.76 -26.21
N GLU A 411 15.32 10.85 -26.78
CA GLU A 411 14.88 11.98 -27.60
C GLU A 411 14.48 13.19 -26.76
N THR A 412 13.82 12.97 -25.63
CA THR A 412 13.25 14.04 -24.82
C THR A 412 14.06 14.33 -23.56
N GLY A 413 14.86 13.38 -23.07
CA GLY A 413 15.51 13.44 -21.77
C GLY A 413 14.60 13.10 -20.60
N VAL A 414 13.33 12.71 -20.85
CA VAL A 414 12.38 12.33 -19.80
C VAL A 414 12.64 10.88 -19.38
N ASN A 415 12.87 10.68 -18.09
CA ASN A 415 13.20 9.40 -17.48
C ASN A 415 12.23 8.27 -17.88
N ALA A 416 12.77 7.19 -18.47
CA ALA A 416 11.99 6.06 -18.99
C ALA A 416 11.30 5.24 -17.89
N LEU A 417 11.93 5.09 -16.73
CA LEU A 417 11.34 4.42 -15.57
C LEU A 417 10.09 5.16 -15.09
N TYR A 418 10.12 6.50 -15.09
CA TYR A 418 8.95 7.32 -14.82
C TYR A 418 7.86 7.13 -15.88
N LEU A 419 8.21 7.17 -17.16
CA LEU A 419 7.22 7.00 -18.24
C LEU A 419 6.50 5.66 -18.12
N LEU A 420 7.23 4.56 -17.85
CA LEU A 420 6.64 3.25 -17.60
C LEU A 420 5.75 3.25 -16.35
N ALA A 421 6.26 3.75 -15.22
CA ALA A 421 5.50 3.79 -13.96
C ALA A 421 4.20 4.58 -14.10
N HIS A 422 4.25 5.69 -14.82
CA HIS A 422 3.11 6.55 -15.11
C HIS A 422 2.12 5.86 -16.06
N ALA A 423 2.58 5.22 -17.15
CA ALA A 423 1.73 4.43 -18.02
C ALA A 423 1.02 3.30 -17.26
N ILE A 424 1.74 2.55 -16.41
CA ILE A 424 1.14 1.50 -15.57
C ILE A 424 0.04 2.08 -14.67
N HIS A 425 0.30 3.25 -14.07
CA HIS A 425 -0.63 3.92 -13.17
C HIS A 425 -1.94 4.30 -13.87
N GLU A 426 -1.86 4.99 -15.01
CA GLU A 426 -3.02 5.58 -15.71
C GLU A 426 -3.80 4.57 -16.54
N SER A 427 -3.15 3.50 -17.02
CA SER A 427 -3.76 2.54 -17.95
C SER A 427 -4.04 1.17 -17.35
N ALA A 428 -3.85 0.99 -16.04
CA ALA A 428 -3.95 -0.31 -15.38
C ALA A 428 -3.10 -1.38 -16.07
N TRP A 429 -1.81 -1.08 -16.26
CA TRP A 429 -0.86 -1.92 -17.02
C TRP A 429 -1.20 -2.08 -18.51
N GLY A 430 -1.69 -1.01 -19.15
CA GLY A 430 -2.05 -0.99 -20.57
C GLY A 430 -3.40 -1.64 -20.92
N THR A 431 -4.17 -2.13 -19.94
CA THR A 431 -5.40 -2.89 -20.19
C THR A 431 -6.69 -2.11 -19.93
N SER A 432 -6.62 -0.83 -19.55
CA SER A 432 -7.82 -0.01 -19.41
C SER A 432 -8.55 0.11 -20.76
N LYS A 433 -9.86 0.33 -20.71
CA LYS A 433 -10.67 0.49 -21.94
C LYS A 433 -10.16 1.61 -22.83
N ILE A 434 -9.75 2.74 -22.25
CA ILE A 434 -9.16 3.87 -23.00
C ILE A 434 -7.82 3.48 -23.63
N ALA A 435 -6.96 2.76 -22.90
CA ALA A 435 -5.71 2.28 -23.46
C ALA A 435 -5.94 1.28 -24.62
N ALA A 436 -6.83 0.31 -24.44
CA ALA A 436 -7.12 -0.71 -25.44
C ALA A 436 -7.78 -0.13 -26.71
N ASP A 437 -8.77 0.75 -26.55
CA ASP A 437 -9.56 1.24 -27.68
C ASP A 437 -8.94 2.46 -28.38
N LYS A 438 -8.16 3.27 -27.64
CA LYS A 438 -7.63 4.55 -28.12
C LYS A 438 -6.11 4.65 -28.11
N PHE A 439 -5.41 3.57 -27.75
CA PHE A 439 -3.96 3.55 -27.56
C PHE A 439 -3.44 4.64 -26.61
N ASN A 440 -4.26 5.08 -25.66
CA ASN A 440 -3.95 6.21 -24.78
C ASN A 440 -3.58 5.70 -23.37
N LEU A 441 -2.27 5.57 -23.14
CA LEU A 441 -1.71 5.02 -21.90
C LEU A 441 -1.72 5.98 -20.71
N TYR A 442 -1.83 7.29 -20.95
CA TYR A 442 -1.64 8.33 -19.93
C TYR A 442 -2.90 9.17 -19.70
N GLY A 443 -4.07 8.69 -20.15
CA GLY A 443 -5.33 9.40 -19.96
C GLY A 443 -5.37 10.80 -20.59
N ILE A 444 -4.60 11.04 -21.66
CA ILE A 444 -4.44 12.39 -22.22
C ILE A 444 -5.79 12.89 -22.74
N LYS A 445 -6.24 14.05 -22.22
CA LYS A 445 -7.56 14.67 -22.46
C LYS A 445 -8.78 13.86 -21.94
N ALA A 446 -8.59 12.85 -21.11
CA ALA A 446 -9.70 12.12 -20.48
C ALA A 446 -10.30 12.94 -19.32
N ILE A 447 -11.17 13.90 -19.62
CA ILE A 447 -11.78 14.80 -18.62
C ILE A 447 -12.91 14.07 -17.88
N ASP A 448 -12.96 14.18 -16.55
CA ASP A 448 -13.87 13.49 -15.63
C ASP A 448 -15.36 13.46 -16.04
N ALA A 449 -15.86 14.52 -16.69
CA ALA A 449 -17.25 14.61 -17.11
C ALA A 449 -17.63 13.59 -18.19
N ASP A 450 -16.67 13.20 -19.04
CA ASP A 450 -16.84 12.17 -20.09
C ASP A 450 -15.46 11.66 -20.53
N ALA A 451 -14.82 10.90 -19.65
CA ALA A 451 -13.41 10.53 -19.79
C ALA A 451 -13.16 9.72 -21.07
N TYR A 452 -14.03 8.76 -21.39
CA TYR A 452 -13.84 7.92 -22.57
C TYR A 452 -13.98 8.71 -23.87
N ASN A 453 -15.02 9.53 -24.04
CA ASN A 453 -15.22 10.24 -25.32
C ASN A 453 -14.19 11.35 -25.52
N ASN A 454 -13.79 12.05 -24.46
CA ASN A 454 -12.82 13.15 -24.55
C ASN A 454 -11.36 12.70 -24.67
N ALA A 455 -11.04 11.48 -24.25
CA ALA A 455 -9.69 10.94 -24.35
C ALA A 455 -9.16 11.03 -25.79
N MET A 456 -7.95 11.55 -25.93
CA MET A 456 -7.23 11.57 -27.21
C MET A 456 -7.05 10.14 -27.72
N GLN A 457 -7.21 9.95 -29.03
CA GLN A 457 -6.92 8.70 -29.69
C GLN A 457 -5.58 8.80 -30.43
N PHE A 458 -4.75 7.78 -30.24
CA PHE A 458 -3.47 7.59 -30.92
C PHE A 458 -3.59 6.42 -31.90
N THR A 459 -2.61 6.29 -32.79
CA THR A 459 -2.53 5.18 -33.75
C THR A 459 -1.83 3.95 -33.17
N SER A 460 -0.96 4.16 -32.16
CA SER A 460 -0.25 3.09 -31.46
C SER A 460 0.16 3.53 -30.05
N PHE A 461 0.53 2.57 -29.20
CA PHE A 461 1.14 2.90 -27.91
C PHE A 461 2.48 3.62 -28.05
N GLU A 462 3.23 3.35 -29.13
CA GLU A 462 4.48 4.04 -29.41
C GLU A 462 4.28 5.54 -29.60
N GLU A 463 3.32 5.92 -30.46
CA GLU A 463 2.96 7.31 -30.68
C GLU A 463 2.52 7.98 -29.37
N CYS A 464 1.72 7.29 -28.56
CA CYS A 464 1.26 7.80 -27.27
C CYS A 464 2.42 8.06 -26.30
N ILE A 465 3.40 7.14 -26.19
CA ILE A 465 4.56 7.28 -25.30
C ILE A 465 5.43 8.47 -25.73
N LEU A 466 5.77 8.57 -27.01
CA LEU A 466 6.59 9.68 -27.53
C LEU A 466 5.87 11.02 -27.40
N TYR A 467 4.55 11.05 -27.64
CA TYR A 467 3.73 12.23 -27.42
C TYR A 467 3.73 12.64 -25.95
N ALA A 468 3.48 11.69 -25.03
CA ALA A 468 3.41 11.95 -23.60
C ALA A 468 4.73 12.50 -23.04
N ALA A 469 5.87 11.93 -23.46
CA ALA A 469 7.20 12.39 -23.07
C ALA A 469 7.45 13.84 -23.49
N ASN A 470 7.14 14.18 -24.74
CA ASN A 470 7.25 15.56 -25.23
C ASN A 470 6.27 16.51 -24.53
N TYR A 471 5.04 16.05 -24.30
CA TYR A 471 3.99 16.82 -23.65
C TYR A 471 4.38 17.16 -22.20
N VAL A 472 4.80 16.19 -21.40
CA VAL A 472 5.18 16.44 -20.01
C VAL A 472 6.43 17.30 -19.92
N LYS A 473 7.44 17.05 -20.78
CA LYS A 473 8.66 17.88 -20.84
C LYS A 473 8.30 19.35 -21.02
N LYS A 474 7.59 19.65 -22.11
CA LYS A 474 7.25 21.02 -22.51
C LYS A 474 6.36 21.73 -21.49
N ASN A 475 5.35 21.04 -20.97
CA ASN A 475 4.31 21.69 -20.18
C ASN A 475 4.59 21.69 -18.68
N TYR A 476 5.43 20.79 -18.17
CA TYR A 476 5.63 20.63 -16.72
C TYR A 476 7.09 20.59 -16.27
N LEU A 477 8.01 20.08 -17.09
CA LEU A 477 9.39 19.83 -16.64
C LEU A 477 10.37 20.95 -16.99
N THR A 478 10.04 21.80 -17.95
CA THR A 478 10.90 22.90 -18.39
C THR A 478 10.27 24.26 -18.10
N PRO A 479 11.01 25.24 -17.53
CA PRO A 479 10.53 26.60 -17.39
C PRO A 479 10.30 27.23 -18.77
N GLY A 480 9.22 27.99 -18.90
CA GLY A 480 8.86 28.69 -20.13
C GLY A 480 7.46 29.29 -20.08
N ASP A 481 7.21 30.25 -20.97
CA ASP A 481 5.91 30.93 -21.06
C ASP A 481 4.78 29.95 -21.34
N GLY A 482 3.72 30.03 -20.53
CA GLY A 482 2.55 29.15 -20.62
C GLY A 482 2.78 27.72 -20.12
N SER A 483 3.96 27.39 -19.58
CA SER A 483 4.17 26.11 -18.89
C SER A 483 3.57 26.13 -17.48
N PHE A 484 3.24 24.94 -16.97
CA PHE A 484 2.88 24.67 -15.58
C PHE A 484 4.11 24.34 -14.72
N TYR A 485 5.31 24.74 -15.16
CA TYR A 485 6.57 24.40 -14.51
C TYR A 485 6.64 24.89 -13.06
N ASN A 486 6.84 23.95 -12.14
CA ASN A 486 7.06 24.22 -10.71
C ASN A 486 8.12 23.26 -10.14
N GLY A 487 9.14 22.95 -10.95
CA GLY A 487 10.15 21.93 -10.68
C GLY A 487 9.89 20.65 -11.48
N SER A 488 10.96 20.04 -11.98
CA SER A 488 10.90 18.93 -12.94
C SER A 488 10.67 17.54 -12.32
N PHE A 489 10.02 17.44 -11.16
CA PHE A 489 9.81 16.19 -10.41
C PHE A 489 8.32 15.94 -10.14
N LEU A 490 7.93 14.71 -9.77
CA LEU A 490 6.53 14.32 -9.54
C LEU A 490 5.83 15.23 -8.52
N GLY A 491 6.40 15.34 -7.33
CA GLY A 491 6.01 16.30 -6.31
C GLY A 491 4.63 16.07 -5.68
N HIS A 492 4.02 17.16 -5.25
CA HIS A 492 2.79 17.16 -4.45
C HIS A 492 2.01 18.47 -4.70
N LYS A 493 0.96 18.72 -3.93
CA LYS A 493 0.12 19.93 -4.06
C LYS A 493 0.79 21.24 -3.65
N GLY A 494 2.06 21.20 -3.28
CA GLY A 494 2.88 22.38 -2.98
C GLY A 494 3.80 22.81 -4.12
N VAL A 495 4.30 21.85 -4.91
CA VAL A 495 5.40 22.00 -5.86
C VAL A 495 5.55 20.74 -6.74
N GLY A 496 6.18 20.84 -7.92
CA GLY A 496 6.35 19.75 -8.88
C GLY A 496 5.16 19.57 -9.82
N VAL A 497 5.17 18.47 -10.58
CA VAL A 497 4.16 18.15 -11.60
C VAL A 497 2.75 18.09 -10.99
N ASN A 498 2.59 17.44 -9.83
CA ASN A 498 1.28 17.23 -9.20
C ASN A 498 0.58 18.52 -8.72
N LEU A 499 1.29 19.65 -8.73
CA LEU A 499 0.67 20.93 -8.40
C LEU A 499 -0.49 21.26 -9.36
N PHE A 500 -0.37 20.91 -10.64
CA PHE A 500 -1.39 21.19 -11.65
C PHE A 500 -1.81 19.98 -12.50
N TYR A 501 -1.14 18.84 -12.38
CA TYR A 501 -1.37 17.69 -13.25
C TYR A 501 -2.66 16.91 -12.95
N ALA A 502 -2.91 16.55 -11.69
CA ALA A 502 -4.05 15.73 -11.29
C ALA A 502 -4.82 16.37 -10.13
N SER A 503 -6.12 16.07 -9.95
CA SER A 503 -6.88 16.50 -8.77
C SER A 503 -6.53 15.69 -7.51
N ASP A 504 -6.04 14.46 -7.69
CA ASP A 504 -5.55 13.58 -6.62
C ASP A 504 -4.28 14.16 -5.96
N PRO A 505 -4.33 14.54 -4.68
CA PRO A 505 -3.17 15.09 -3.98
C PRO A 505 -1.99 14.11 -3.87
N TYR A 506 -2.24 12.82 -4.06
CA TYR A 506 -1.27 11.74 -3.89
C TYR A 506 -0.80 11.10 -5.21
N TRP A 507 -1.23 11.62 -6.38
CA TRP A 507 -0.83 11.10 -7.70
C TRP A 507 0.70 10.96 -7.83
N GLY A 508 1.46 12.01 -7.48
CA GLY A 508 2.93 11.98 -7.56
C GLY A 508 3.54 10.89 -6.67
N GLN A 509 3.01 10.74 -5.46
CA GLN A 509 3.43 9.72 -4.50
C GLN A 509 3.12 8.29 -5.00
N LYS A 510 1.96 8.09 -5.65
CA LYS A 510 1.54 6.81 -6.24
C LYS A 510 2.47 6.42 -7.40
N VAL A 511 2.79 7.35 -8.30
CA VAL A 511 3.73 7.11 -9.41
C VAL A 511 5.15 6.85 -8.88
N ALA A 512 5.63 7.63 -7.92
CA ALA A 512 6.92 7.43 -7.27
C ALA A 512 7.03 6.07 -6.57
N GLY A 513 5.95 5.64 -5.92
CA GLY A 513 5.83 4.32 -5.32
C GLY A 513 5.99 3.19 -6.34
N ARG A 514 5.41 3.34 -7.54
CA ARG A 514 5.61 2.39 -8.65
C ARG A 514 7.05 2.39 -9.15
N MET A 515 7.67 3.57 -9.31
CA MET A 515 9.09 3.66 -9.68
C MET A 515 9.97 2.91 -8.68
N TYR A 516 9.71 3.07 -7.37
CA TYR A 516 10.43 2.33 -6.34
C TYR A 516 10.25 0.81 -6.44
N VAL A 517 9.03 0.33 -6.69
CA VAL A 517 8.77 -1.12 -6.81
C VAL A 517 9.44 -1.72 -8.05
N ILE A 518 9.43 -1.01 -9.17
CA ILE A 518 10.15 -1.42 -10.39
C ILE A 518 11.65 -1.50 -10.10
N ASP A 519 12.21 -0.43 -9.53
CA ASP A 519 13.62 -0.34 -9.18
C ASP A 519 14.04 -1.44 -8.19
N GLU A 520 13.23 -1.73 -7.18
CA GLU A 520 13.49 -2.81 -6.23
C GLU A 520 13.51 -4.19 -6.87
N TYR A 521 12.62 -4.45 -7.84
CA TYR A 521 12.62 -5.70 -8.58
C TYR A 521 13.87 -5.85 -9.45
N LEU A 522 14.33 -4.75 -10.08
CA LEU A 522 15.41 -4.76 -11.06
C LEU A 522 16.82 -4.60 -10.47
N GLY A 523 16.96 -4.37 -9.16
CA GLY A 523 18.26 -4.41 -8.48
C GLY A 523 18.61 -3.17 -7.64
N LYS A 524 17.75 -2.15 -7.60
CA LYS A 524 17.94 -0.89 -6.87
C LYS A 524 19.05 0.01 -7.41
N ASP A 525 19.28 -0.02 -8.73
CA ASP A 525 20.33 0.76 -9.38
C ASP A 525 19.97 2.26 -9.54
N ASP A 526 18.68 2.63 -9.44
CA ASP A 526 18.25 4.03 -9.55
C ASP A 526 17.96 4.70 -8.19
N TRP A 527 17.59 3.93 -7.16
CA TRP A 527 17.33 4.49 -5.83
C TRP A 527 18.58 5.12 -5.22
N ASN A 528 18.49 6.40 -4.86
CA ASN A 528 19.62 7.22 -4.39
C ASN A 528 20.82 7.33 -5.35
N ASN A 529 20.63 7.04 -6.64
CA ASN A 529 21.70 7.18 -7.65
C ASN A 529 22.07 8.65 -7.94
N TYR A 530 21.14 9.58 -7.73
CA TYR A 530 21.39 11.02 -7.83
C TYR A 530 21.42 11.69 -6.46
N LYS A 531 22.36 12.63 -6.28
CA LYS A 531 22.34 13.57 -5.15
C LYS A 531 21.29 14.65 -5.42
N ILE A 532 20.33 14.78 -4.51
CA ILE A 532 19.20 15.71 -4.65
C ILE A 532 19.31 16.78 -3.57
N ALA A 533 19.09 18.04 -3.97
CA ALA A 533 18.84 19.14 -3.06
C ALA A 533 17.42 19.67 -3.19
N LEU A 534 16.86 20.20 -2.09
CA LEU A 534 15.59 20.92 -2.09
C LEU A 534 15.83 22.41 -1.88
N SER A 535 15.10 23.27 -2.58
CA SER A 535 15.03 24.69 -2.23
C SER A 535 14.36 24.88 -0.86
N LYS A 536 14.91 25.77 -0.03
CA LYS A 536 14.37 26.16 1.28
C LYS A 536 13.55 27.45 1.22
N VAL A 537 13.70 28.20 0.15
CA VAL A 537 13.08 29.50 -0.06
C VAL A 537 12.32 29.52 -1.38
N PRO A 538 11.24 30.31 -1.47
CA PRO A 538 10.69 30.70 -2.76
C PRO A 538 11.68 31.60 -3.50
N SER A 539 11.44 31.80 -4.78
CA SER A 539 12.26 32.65 -5.65
C SER A 539 13.76 32.32 -5.66
N LEU A 540 14.09 31.03 -5.67
CA LEU A 540 15.48 30.59 -5.76
C LEU A 540 16.00 30.76 -7.20
N ASN A 541 16.96 31.66 -7.36
CA ASN A 541 17.58 31.98 -8.64
C ASN A 541 18.53 30.87 -9.12
N VAL A 542 18.35 30.44 -10.37
CA VAL A 542 19.28 29.56 -11.08
C VAL A 542 20.09 30.38 -12.08
N ARG A 543 21.41 30.38 -11.94
CA ARG A 543 22.33 31.25 -12.68
C ARG A 543 23.24 30.45 -13.61
N SER A 544 23.84 31.14 -14.57
CA SER A 544 24.83 30.55 -15.48
C SER A 544 26.19 30.29 -14.85
N GLY A 545 26.42 30.76 -13.62
CA GLY A 545 27.66 30.54 -12.88
C GLY A 545 27.46 30.76 -11.37
N PRO A 546 28.46 30.37 -10.55
CA PRO A 546 28.39 30.41 -9.09
C PRO A 546 28.71 31.82 -8.54
N SER A 547 28.07 32.85 -9.08
CA SER A 547 28.12 34.23 -8.60
C SER A 547 26.76 34.91 -8.76
N THR A 548 26.40 35.80 -7.84
CA THR A 548 25.18 36.61 -7.95
C THR A 548 25.21 37.61 -9.10
N SER A 549 26.39 37.88 -9.66
CA SER A 549 26.54 38.69 -10.88
C SER A 549 26.30 37.91 -12.17
N ASP A 550 26.32 36.58 -12.11
CA ASP A 550 26.12 35.74 -13.29
C ASP A 550 24.66 35.81 -13.75
N LYS A 551 24.47 35.59 -15.06
CA LYS A 551 23.18 35.69 -15.73
C LYS A 551 22.15 34.81 -15.01
N LEU A 552 21.01 35.40 -14.67
CA LEU A 552 19.83 34.64 -14.24
C LEU A 552 19.29 33.88 -15.44
N ILE A 553 19.23 32.55 -15.34
CA ILE A 553 18.64 31.68 -16.37
C ILE A 553 17.14 31.58 -16.14
N TYR A 554 16.75 31.17 -14.94
CA TYR A 554 15.36 31.07 -14.50
C TYR A 554 15.31 31.09 -12.96
N GLU A 555 14.09 31.07 -12.42
CA GLU A 555 13.83 31.10 -10.98
C GLU A 555 12.87 29.97 -10.60
N HIS A 556 13.15 29.32 -9.47
CA HIS A 556 12.19 28.44 -8.82
C HIS A 556 11.24 29.28 -7.95
N ARG A 557 10.00 29.45 -8.41
CA ARG A 557 8.98 30.27 -7.75
C ARG A 557 8.70 29.85 -6.29
N TYR A 558 8.64 28.56 -6.03
CA TYR A 558 8.28 28.01 -4.71
C TYR A 558 9.46 27.34 -4.00
N ALA A 559 9.37 27.27 -2.67
CA ALA A 559 10.23 26.41 -1.86
C ALA A 559 9.90 24.92 -2.08
N GLY A 560 10.83 24.03 -1.75
CA GLY A 560 10.67 22.58 -1.85
C GLY A 560 10.96 22.00 -3.23
N VAL A 561 11.51 22.79 -4.17
CA VAL A 561 11.86 22.30 -5.52
C VAL A 561 13.08 21.39 -5.44
N GLY A 562 12.93 20.14 -5.91
CA GLY A 562 14.00 19.16 -6.05
C GLY A 562 14.91 19.43 -7.25
N MET A 563 16.22 19.34 -7.03
CA MET A 563 17.26 19.60 -8.01
C MET A 563 18.35 18.53 -7.92
N ILE A 564 18.85 18.04 -9.07
CA ILE A 564 20.02 17.15 -9.10
C ILE A 564 21.28 18.00 -8.92
N VAL A 565 22.06 17.70 -7.89
CA VAL A 565 23.35 18.35 -7.62
C VAL A 565 24.46 17.57 -8.33
N LEU A 566 25.19 18.27 -9.20
CA LEU A 566 26.35 17.75 -9.92
C LEU A 566 27.65 18.01 -9.15
N GLU A 567 27.76 19.18 -8.51
CA GLU A 567 28.96 19.59 -7.78
C GLU A 567 28.64 20.58 -6.66
N GLU A 568 29.36 20.49 -5.55
CA GLU A 568 29.37 21.50 -4.48
C GLU A 568 30.59 22.41 -4.65
N ILE A 569 30.37 23.72 -4.76
CA ILE A 569 31.40 24.71 -5.05
C ILE A 569 31.49 25.68 -3.87
N LYS A 570 32.62 25.64 -3.16
CA LYS A 570 32.90 26.58 -2.06
C LYS A 570 33.49 27.88 -2.59
N ARG A 571 32.85 28.99 -2.25
CA ARG A 571 33.28 30.36 -2.55
C ARG A 571 33.44 31.14 -1.25
N LYS A 572 33.99 32.35 -1.35
CA LYS A 572 34.17 33.23 -0.18
C LYS A 572 32.84 33.61 0.47
N ASP A 573 31.80 33.78 -0.34
CA ASP A 573 30.47 34.21 0.08
C ASP A 573 29.57 33.04 0.53
N GLY A 574 30.00 31.79 0.38
CA GLY A 574 29.26 30.61 0.76
C GLY A 574 29.43 29.44 -0.20
N THR A 575 28.52 28.48 -0.09
CA THR A 575 28.44 27.27 -0.90
C THR A 575 27.45 27.47 -2.02
N TRP A 576 27.86 27.14 -3.24
CA TRP A 576 27.02 27.05 -4.43
C TRP A 576 26.86 25.60 -4.84
N TYR A 577 25.69 25.22 -5.33
CA TYR A 577 25.51 23.94 -6.01
C TYR A 577 25.46 24.16 -7.50
N LYS A 578 26.31 23.44 -8.23
CA LYS A 578 26.12 23.21 -9.66
C LYS A 578 25.06 22.14 -9.80
N ILE A 579 23.99 22.44 -10.51
CA ILE A 579 22.84 21.55 -10.70
C ILE A 579 22.68 21.18 -12.16
N LYS A 580 22.03 20.04 -12.42
CA LYS A 580 21.45 19.79 -13.74
C LYS A 580 20.30 20.79 -13.93
N SER A 581 20.35 21.57 -15.00
CA SER A 581 19.34 22.61 -15.25
C SER A 581 18.07 22.02 -15.87
N ASP A 582 16.92 22.59 -15.48
CA ASP A 582 15.62 22.27 -16.07
C ASP A 582 15.34 23.09 -17.34
N HIS A 583 16.10 24.17 -17.56
CA HIS A 583 15.91 25.05 -18.71
C HIS A 583 16.38 24.36 -20.00
N PRO A 584 15.60 24.39 -21.10
CA PRO A 584 15.92 23.64 -22.32
C PRO A 584 17.24 24.05 -22.98
N ASP A 585 17.62 25.32 -22.84
CA ASP A 585 18.86 25.87 -23.43
C ASP A 585 20.12 25.71 -22.57
N TYR A 586 20.02 25.17 -21.35
CA TYR A 586 21.15 25.06 -20.42
C TYR A 586 21.20 23.66 -19.81
N GLU A 587 22.30 22.94 -20.03
CA GLU A 587 22.52 21.63 -19.42
C GLU A 587 22.74 21.73 -17.90
N GLU A 588 23.34 22.83 -17.47
CA GLU A 588 23.73 23.10 -16.09
C GLU A 588 23.32 24.49 -15.62
N GLY A 589 23.11 24.62 -14.32
CA GLY A 589 22.83 25.88 -13.64
C GLY A 589 23.50 25.91 -12.28
N TYR A 590 23.49 27.08 -11.66
CA TYR A 590 24.14 27.30 -10.37
C TYR A 590 23.19 27.99 -9.42
N ILE A 591 23.02 27.43 -8.23
CA ILE A 591 22.21 28.00 -7.15
C ILE A 591 23.10 28.28 -5.93
N TYR A 592 22.83 29.37 -5.24
CA TYR A 592 23.44 29.61 -3.94
C TYR A 592 22.74 28.73 -2.91
N ALA A 593 23.50 27.91 -2.18
CA ALA A 593 22.94 26.94 -1.25
C ALA A 593 22.95 27.46 0.19
N ASN A 594 24.11 27.86 0.71
CA ASN A 594 24.23 28.34 2.09
C ASN A 594 25.46 29.24 2.31
N GLY A 595 25.44 30.08 3.34
CA GLY A 595 26.57 30.94 3.74
C GLY A 595 26.11 32.33 4.20
N GLU A 596 26.83 33.38 3.81
CA GLU A 596 26.53 34.78 4.15
C GLU A 596 25.10 35.22 3.77
N ARG A 597 24.48 34.61 2.75
CA ARG A 597 23.11 34.94 2.29
C ARG A 597 22.03 34.04 2.89
N GLY A 598 22.35 33.29 3.95
CA GLY A 598 21.44 32.36 4.60
C GLY A 598 21.43 30.99 3.95
N ASN A 599 20.53 30.11 4.41
CA ASN A 599 20.38 28.74 3.92
C ASN A 599 19.21 28.67 2.92
N LEU A 600 19.52 28.58 1.63
CA LEU A 600 18.56 28.63 0.54
C LEU A 600 18.28 27.27 -0.10
N ALA A 601 19.19 26.29 0.05
CA ALA A 601 19.00 24.92 -0.42
C ALA A 601 19.78 23.90 0.43
N GLU A 602 19.22 22.71 0.61
CA GLU A 602 19.83 21.63 1.39
C GLU A 602 19.86 20.32 0.60
N ILE A 603 20.96 19.58 0.68
CA ILE A 603 21.03 18.19 0.21
C ILE A 603 20.24 17.31 1.19
N ILE A 604 19.51 16.34 0.66
CA ILE A 604 18.52 15.57 1.42
C ILE A 604 18.72 14.05 1.36
N ASN A 605 19.70 13.56 0.59
CA ASN A 605 20.05 12.15 0.51
C ASN A 605 21.57 11.92 0.46
#